data_AF-A0A9D5X8I3-F1
#
_entry.id   AF-A0A9D5X8I3-F1
#
_cell.length_a   1.000
_cell.length_b   1.000
_cell.length_c   1.000
_cell.angle_alpha   90.00
_cell.angle_beta   90.00
_cell.angle_gamma   90.00
#
_symmetry.space_group_name_H-M   'P 1'
#
loop_
_entity.id
_entity.type
_entity.pdbx_description
1 polymer ?
#
loop_
_entity_poly.entity_id
_entity_poly.type
_entity_poly.pdbx_seq_one_letter_code
_entity_poly.pdbx_strand_id
1 'polypeptide(L)'
;MAIMQNATDTNKSLVASDVISDLQNRSLIIFDFDGTMADTLPTIVSTAKMAMIDCGHTDFIESDLKKLVGPPFPYAFELVFGLSHEDAAAVTKRYRELYVTTGKWPLFEGMRDLIDDLHAAGKKAAVASSKNQPMLE
;
A
#
# COMPACT_ATOMS: atom_id res chain seq x y z
N MET A 1 36.31 -5.57 -36.60
CA MET A 1 34.92 -6.02 -36.34
C MET A 1 34.75 -5.96 -34.83
N ALA A 2 34.52 -4.76 -34.28
CA ALA A 2 33.22 -4.17 -33.98
C ALA A 2 32.58 -4.81 -32.71
N ILE A 3 32.05 -4.12 -31.68
CA ILE A 3 31.78 -2.72 -31.33
C ILE A 3 31.42 -2.75 -29.81
N MET A 4 31.73 -1.67 -29.07
CA MET A 4 31.13 -1.19 -27.80
C MET A 4 31.19 -2.03 -26.50
N GLN A 5 32.06 -1.58 -25.60
CA GLN A 5 31.65 -1.27 -24.22
C GLN A 5 32.13 0.14 -23.88
N ASN A 6 31.24 1.13 -24.00
CA ASN A 6 31.40 2.46 -23.42
C ASN A 6 30.01 3.01 -23.14
N ALA A 7 29.47 2.71 -21.96
CA ALA A 7 28.38 3.47 -21.39
C ALA A 7 28.97 4.33 -20.26
N THR A 8 29.35 5.55 -20.62
CA THR A 8 29.78 6.61 -19.70
C THR A 8 28.55 7.19 -18.98
N ASP A 9 28.76 7.74 -17.78
CA ASP A 9 27.73 8.32 -16.89
C ASP A 9 26.74 9.29 -17.54
N THR A 10 27.11 9.89 -18.67
CA THR A 10 26.27 10.76 -19.52
C THR A 10 24.97 10.09 -19.97
N ASN A 11 24.97 8.78 -20.23
CA ASN A 11 23.78 8.07 -20.71
C ASN A 11 22.75 7.81 -19.59
N LYS A 12 23.21 7.73 -18.33
CA LYS A 12 22.35 7.55 -17.16
C LYS A 12 21.60 8.83 -16.80
N SER A 13 22.25 9.98 -17.00
CA SER A 13 21.69 11.32 -16.81
C SER A 13 20.57 11.63 -17.81
N LEU A 14 20.77 11.28 -19.09
CA LEU A 14 19.77 11.49 -20.15
C LEU A 14 18.50 10.63 -19.93
N VAL A 15 18.67 9.37 -19.54
CA VAL A 15 17.52 8.51 -19.21
C VAL A 15 16.76 9.04 -17.99
N ALA A 16 17.45 9.59 -17.00
CA ALA A 16 16.81 10.22 -15.84
C ALA A 16 16.07 11.52 -16.19
N SER A 17 16.64 12.38 -17.05
CA SER A 17 15.97 13.61 -17.49
C SER A 17 14.73 13.33 -18.32
N ASP A 18 14.77 12.31 -19.17
CA ASP A 18 13.62 11.92 -20.00
C ASP A 18 12.50 11.32 -19.14
N VAL A 19 12.85 10.51 -18.13
CA VAL A 19 11.88 9.98 -17.15
C VAL A 19 11.28 11.09 -16.30
N ILE A 20 12.07 12.04 -15.81
CA ILE A 20 11.56 13.16 -15.02
C ILE A 20 10.61 14.02 -15.86
N SER A 21 10.99 14.33 -17.10
CA SER A 21 10.16 15.07 -18.04
C SER A 21 8.86 14.33 -18.32
N ASP A 22 8.90 13.02 -18.56
CA ASP A 22 7.69 12.20 -18.75
C ASP A 22 6.78 12.25 -17.52
N LEU A 23 7.33 12.03 -16.32
CA LEU A 23 6.58 12.08 -15.06
C LEU A 23 5.94 13.45 -14.82
N GLN A 24 6.69 14.54 -15.08
CA GLN A 24 6.19 15.90 -14.97
C GLN A 24 5.08 16.22 -15.96
N ASN A 25 4.98 15.50 -17.08
CA ASN A 25 3.95 15.71 -18.10
C ASN A 25 2.70 14.83 -17.91
N ARG A 26 2.71 13.88 -16.97
CA ARG A 26 1.53 13.08 -16.61
C ARG A 26 0.43 13.99 -16.07
N SER A 27 -0.81 13.83 -16.55
CA SER A 27 -1.95 14.65 -16.10
C SER A 27 -2.74 14.04 -14.95
N LEU A 28 -2.61 12.73 -14.72
CA LEU A 28 -3.28 11.97 -13.68
C LEU A 28 -2.25 11.20 -12.85
N ILE A 29 -2.29 11.42 -11.54
CA ILE A 29 -1.48 10.71 -10.55
C ILE A 29 -2.42 9.84 -9.71
N ILE A 30 -2.13 8.54 -9.65
CA ILE A 30 -2.95 7.58 -8.89
C ILE A 30 -2.11 7.09 -7.71
N PHE A 31 -2.67 7.21 -6.51
CA PHE A 31 -2.07 6.76 -5.27
C PHE A 31 -2.73 5.47 -4.81
N ASP A 32 -1.94 4.52 -4.29
CA ASP A 32 -2.47 3.58 -3.32
C ASP A 32 -2.71 4.31 -1.98
N PHE A 33 -3.44 3.69 -1.06
CA PHE A 33 -3.81 4.28 0.22
C PHE A 33 -2.95 3.77 1.39
N ASP A 34 -3.05 2.48 1.71
CA ASP A 34 -2.42 1.88 2.88
C ASP A 34 -0.89 1.82 2.69
N GLY A 35 -0.12 2.51 3.55
CA GLY A 35 1.34 2.57 3.44
C GLY A 35 1.85 3.49 2.32
N THR A 36 0.96 4.23 1.64
CA THR A 36 1.31 5.26 0.65
C THR A 36 0.80 6.63 1.08
N MET A 37 -0.51 6.81 1.24
CA MET A 37 -1.10 8.06 1.71
C MET A 37 -1.23 8.12 3.23
N ALA A 38 -1.63 6.99 3.83
CA ALA A 38 -1.92 6.92 5.25
C ALA A 38 -1.08 5.86 5.95
N ASP A 39 -0.61 6.19 7.16
CA ASP A 39 0.06 5.23 8.04
C ASP A 39 -1.00 4.37 8.75
N THR A 40 -1.40 3.32 8.05
CA THR A 40 -2.42 2.37 8.53
C THR A 40 -1.82 1.12 9.17
N LEU A 41 -0.49 0.94 9.07
CA LEU A 41 0.23 -0.25 9.51
C LEU A 41 -0.02 -0.59 10.99
N PRO A 42 0.07 0.36 11.95
CA PRO A 42 -0.17 0.04 13.37
C PRO A 42 -1.58 -0.51 13.63
N THR A 43 -2.58 0.02 12.91
CA THR A 43 -3.98 -0.41 13.06
C THR A 43 -4.21 -1.76 12.43
N ILE A 44 -3.66 -2.00 11.23
CA ILE A 44 -3.75 -3.29 10.54
C ILE A 44 -3.09 -4.39 11.37
N VAL A 45 -1.86 -4.16 11.86
CA VAL A 45 -1.09 -5.13 12.64
C VAL A 45 -1.80 -5.50 13.94
N SER A 46 -2.22 -4.51 14.72
CA SER A 46 -2.91 -4.77 15.99
C SER A 46 -4.24 -5.50 15.79
N THR A 47 -5.02 -5.11 14.79
CA THR A 47 -6.32 -5.73 14.49
C THR A 47 -6.17 -7.15 13.96
N ALA A 48 -5.22 -7.39 13.05
CA ALA A 48 -4.93 -8.72 12.52
C ALA A 48 -4.42 -9.66 13.60
N LYS A 49 -3.55 -9.18 14.51
CA LYS A 49 -3.09 -9.95 15.67
C LYS A 49 -4.26 -10.41 16.53
N MET A 50 -5.16 -9.50 16.88
CA MET A 50 -6.36 -9.84 17.67
C MET A 50 -7.26 -10.84 16.94
N ALA A 51 -7.49 -10.65 15.64
CA ALA A 51 -8.32 -11.56 14.85
C ALA A 51 -7.73 -12.98 14.76
N MET A 52 -6.41 -13.10 14.54
CA MET A 52 -5.70 -14.39 14.52
C MET A 52 -5.83 -15.12 15.86
N ILE A 53 -5.62 -14.42 16.97
CA ILE A 53 -5.73 -14.99 18.33
C ILE A 53 -7.17 -15.42 18.63
N ASP A 54 -8.17 -14.60 18.32
CA ASP A 54 -9.59 -14.91 18.53
C ASP A 54 -10.04 -16.13 17.73
N CYS A 55 -9.44 -16.38 16.56
CA CYS A 55 -9.68 -17.56 15.73
C CYS A 55 -8.81 -18.78 16.10
N GLY A 56 -8.00 -18.70 17.16
CA GLY A 56 -7.16 -19.81 17.63
C GLY A 56 -5.82 -19.97 16.92
N HIS A 57 -5.45 -19.05 16.04
CA HIS A 57 -4.13 -19.03 15.41
C HIS A 57 -3.15 -18.23 16.28
N THR A 58 -2.40 -18.91 17.14
CA THR A 58 -1.41 -18.28 18.04
C THR A 58 0.04 -18.56 17.65
N ASP A 59 0.28 -19.54 16.77
CA ASP A 59 1.62 -19.91 16.30
C ASP A 59 1.95 -19.19 14.97
N PHE A 60 2.28 -17.90 15.06
CA PHE A 60 2.70 -17.10 13.91
C PHE A 60 3.81 -16.12 14.30
N ILE A 61 4.61 -15.72 13.31
CA ILE A 61 5.67 -14.74 13.51
C ILE A 61 5.05 -13.34 13.47
N GLU A 62 5.03 -12.62 14.61
CA GLU A 62 4.39 -11.30 14.69
C GLU A 62 4.92 -10.29 13.68
N SER A 63 6.22 -10.34 13.33
CA SER A 63 6.81 -9.44 12.35
C SER A 63 6.27 -9.63 10.93
N ASP A 64 5.59 -10.74 10.65
CA ASP A 64 4.96 -11.02 9.36
C ASP A 64 3.60 -10.33 9.20
N LEU A 65 2.96 -9.88 10.29
CA LEU A 65 1.70 -9.13 10.22
C LEU A 65 1.81 -7.86 9.35
N LYS A 66 3.00 -7.26 9.25
CA LYS A 66 3.22 -6.09 8.36
C LYS A 66 3.07 -6.42 6.88
N LYS A 67 3.21 -7.69 6.49
CA LYS A 67 3.04 -8.16 5.10
C LYS A 67 1.57 -8.24 4.68
N LEU A 68 0.64 -8.04 5.62
CA LEU A 68 -0.79 -7.94 5.35
C LEU A 68 -1.21 -6.60 4.71
N VAL A 69 -0.32 -5.60 4.68
CA VAL A 69 -0.59 -4.31 4.02
C VAL A 69 -0.47 -4.47 2.51
N GLY A 70 -1.57 -4.18 1.79
CA GLY A 70 -1.62 -4.18 0.32
C GLY A 70 -2.49 -5.30 -0.28
N PRO A 71 -2.19 -6.60 -0.04
CA PRO A 71 -2.99 -7.69 -0.59
C PRO A 71 -4.41 -7.71 -0.01
N PRO A 72 -5.43 -8.07 -0.81
CA PRO A 72 -6.80 -8.14 -0.33
C PRO A 72 -7.00 -9.30 0.63
N PHE A 73 -7.92 -9.13 1.58
CA PHE A 73 -8.37 -10.23 2.43
C PHE A 73 -9.53 -10.98 1.78
N PRO A 74 -9.59 -12.32 1.85
CA PRO A 74 -8.81 -13.20 2.74
C PRO A 74 -7.43 -13.62 2.23
N TYR A 75 -7.14 -13.42 0.94
CA TYR A 75 -5.93 -13.91 0.27
C TYR A 75 -4.61 -13.58 0.99
N ALA A 76 -4.50 -12.41 1.63
CA ALA A 76 -3.31 -12.05 2.39
C ALA A 76 -2.98 -13.04 3.53
N PHE A 77 -3.98 -13.58 4.23
CA PHE A 77 -3.75 -14.53 5.32
C PHE A 77 -3.30 -15.90 4.78
N GLU A 78 -3.82 -16.32 3.63
CA GLU A 78 -3.34 -17.52 2.92
C GLU A 78 -1.88 -17.34 2.49
N LEU A 79 -1.56 -16.21 1.85
CA LEU A 79 -0.24 -15.93 1.32
C LEU A 79 0.83 -15.77 2.42
N VAL A 80 0.51 -15.09 3.51
CA VAL A 80 1.48 -14.71 4.55
C VAL A 80 1.64 -15.81 5.61
N PHE A 81 0.54 -16.45 6.00
CA PHE A 81 0.54 -17.41 7.11
C PHE A 81 0.23 -18.84 6.69
N GLY A 82 -0.02 -19.09 5.40
CA GLY A 82 -0.34 -20.43 4.91
C GLY A 82 -1.66 -20.98 5.42
N LEU A 83 -2.59 -20.10 5.85
CA LEU A 83 -3.91 -20.52 6.30
C LEU A 83 -4.69 -21.18 5.16
N SER A 84 -5.56 -22.13 5.52
CA SER A 84 -6.55 -22.64 4.57
C SER A 84 -7.51 -21.52 4.15
N HIS A 85 -8.19 -21.68 3.01
CA HIS A 85 -9.18 -20.71 2.56
C HIS A 85 -10.29 -20.47 3.59
N GLU A 86 -10.73 -21.53 4.28
CA GLU A 86 -11.75 -21.47 5.33
C GLU A 86 -11.27 -20.68 6.55
N ASP A 87 -10.06 -20.97 7.03
CA ASP A 87 -9.45 -20.26 8.16
C ASP A 87 -9.20 -18.78 7.82
N ALA A 88 -8.66 -18.51 6.64
CA ALA A 88 -8.43 -17.14 6.17
C ALA A 88 -9.72 -16.34 6.06
N ALA A 89 -10.82 -16.98 5.61
CA ALA A 89 -12.15 -16.36 5.59
C ALA A 89 -12.69 -16.09 7.00
N ALA A 90 -12.51 -17.02 7.95
CA ALA A 90 -12.92 -16.85 9.35
C ALA A 90 -12.16 -15.70 10.03
N VAL A 91 -10.83 -15.66 9.89
CA VAL A 91 -9.99 -14.56 10.40
C VAL A 91 -10.38 -13.24 9.74
N THR A 92 -10.62 -13.22 8.43
CA THR A 92 -11.04 -12.00 7.72
C THR A 92 -12.38 -11.46 8.24
N LYS A 93 -13.35 -12.34 8.50
CA LYS A 93 -14.63 -11.94 9.10
C LYS A 93 -14.38 -11.31 10.47
N ARG A 94 -13.58 -11.95 11.33
CA ARG A 94 -13.26 -11.43 12.65
C ARG A 94 -12.49 -10.11 12.60
N TYR A 95 -11.53 -9.99 11.69
CA TYR A 95 -10.80 -8.75 11.42
C TYR A 95 -11.77 -7.63 11.08
N ARG A 96 -12.73 -7.85 10.16
CA ARG A 96 -13.70 -6.82 9.76
C ARG A 96 -14.63 -6.40 10.89
N GLU A 97 -14.97 -7.29 11.82
CA GLU A 97 -15.73 -6.96 13.03
C GLU A 97 -14.91 -6.09 14.01
N LEU A 98 -13.62 -6.38 14.15
CA LEU A 98 -12.69 -5.65 15.02
C LEU A 98 -12.22 -4.32 14.43
N TYR A 99 -12.13 -4.24 13.10
CA TYR A 99 -11.59 -3.09 12.38
C TYR A 99 -12.62 -1.95 12.31
N VAL A 100 -12.87 -1.32 13.45
CA VAL A 100 -13.78 -0.19 13.61
C VAL A 100 -12.99 1.11 13.42
N THR A 101 -12.73 1.47 12.16
CA THR A 101 -12.05 2.73 11.84
C THR A 101 -12.63 3.34 10.57
N THR A 102 -13.68 4.14 10.71
CA THR A 102 -14.00 5.16 9.70
C THR A 102 -13.08 6.37 9.92
N GLY A 103 -12.11 6.55 9.02
CA GLY A 103 -11.44 7.84 8.76
C GLY A 103 -10.40 8.34 9.78
N LYS A 104 -9.75 7.47 10.56
CA LYS A 104 -8.81 7.89 11.64
C LYS A 104 -7.35 7.49 11.42
N TRP A 105 -6.90 7.29 10.19
CA TRP A 105 -5.48 7.05 9.95
C TRP A 105 -4.76 8.38 9.70
N PRO A 106 -3.63 8.64 10.38
CA PRO A 106 -2.82 9.80 10.05
C PRO A 106 -2.29 9.65 8.62
N LEU A 107 -2.32 10.74 7.86
CA LEU A 107 -1.57 10.81 6.61
C LEU A 107 -0.06 10.82 6.92
N PHE A 108 0.74 10.32 5.99
CA PHE A 108 2.19 10.54 6.08
C PHE A 108 2.51 12.03 6.02
N GLU A 109 3.60 12.43 6.68
CA GLU A 109 4.09 13.80 6.68
C GLU A 109 4.29 14.30 5.24
N GLY A 110 3.85 15.53 4.96
CA GLY A 110 3.93 16.14 3.62
C GLY A 110 2.93 15.59 2.60
N MET A 111 2.15 14.55 2.89
CA MET A 111 1.17 14.00 1.93
C MET A 111 0.11 15.03 1.56
N ARG A 112 -0.35 15.85 2.52
CA ARG A 112 -1.33 16.90 2.25
C ARG A 112 -0.77 17.97 1.31
N ASP A 113 0.44 18.46 1.62
CA ASP A 113 1.14 19.47 0.83
C ASP A 113 1.41 18.96 -0.59
N LEU A 114 1.82 17.69 -0.74
CA LEU A 114 2.00 17.04 -2.03
C LEU A 114 0.72 17.07 -2.89
N ILE A 115 -0.43 16.73 -2.31
CA ILE A 115 -1.70 16.73 -3.03
C ILE A 115 -2.10 18.16 -3.42
N ASP A 116 -1.90 19.13 -2.53
CA ASP A 116 -2.17 20.54 -2.80
C ASP A 116 -1.27 21.08 -3.93
N ASP A 117 0.02 20.74 -3.94
CA ASP A 117 0.98 21.11 -4.99
C ASP A 117 0.63 20.48 -6.35
N LEU A 118 0.20 19.22 -6.37
CA LEU A 118 -0.26 18.55 -7.58
C LEU A 118 -1.49 19.25 -8.17
N HIS A 119 -2.46 19.62 -7.34
CA HIS A 119 -3.63 20.38 -7.78
C HIS A 119 -3.24 21.77 -8.30
N ALA A 120 -2.35 22.48 -7.60
CA ALA A 120 -1.85 23.78 -8.03
C ALA A 120 -1.11 23.71 -9.39
N ALA A 121 -0.44 22.59 -9.67
CA ALA A 121 0.19 22.30 -10.95
C ALA A 121 -0.79 21.81 -12.04
N GLY A 122 -2.11 21.85 -11.80
CA GLY A 122 -3.14 21.45 -12.76
C GLY A 122 -3.24 19.94 -12.98
N LYS A 123 -2.70 19.13 -12.07
CA LYS A 123 -2.78 17.67 -12.10
C LYS A 123 -4.07 17.18 -11.46
N LYS A 124 -4.54 16.01 -11.89
CA LYS A 124 -5.59 15.25 -11.20
C LYS A 124 -4.94 14.22 -10.27
N ALA A 125 -5.46 14.10 -9.06
CA ALA A 125 -5.11 13.02 -8.14
C ALA A 125 -6.30 12.06 -7.98
N ALA A 126 -6.01 10.77 -7.87
CA ALA A 126 -7.01 9.73 -7.59
C ALA A 126 -6.42 8.67 -6.65
N VAL A 127 -7.28 7.92 -5.97
CA VAL A 127 -6.89 6.78 -5.14
C VAL A 127 -7.34 5.49 -5.81
N ALA A 128 -6.44 4.52 -5.92
CA ALA A 128 -6.75 3.15 -6.32
C ALA A 128 -6.20 2.20 -5.25
N SER A 129 -7.09 1.60 -4.46
CA SER A 129 -6.71 0.77 -3.32
C SER A 129 -7.56 -0.50 -3.24
N SER A 130 -6.98 -1.55 -2.65
CA SER A 130 -7.69 -2.79 -2.28
C SER A 130 -8.57 -2.63 -1.04
N LYS A 131 -8.51 -1.48 -0.36
CA LYS A 131 -9.36 -1.16 0.79
C LYS A 131 -10.81 -0.98 0.34
N ASN A 132 -11.77 -1.41 1.16
CA ASN A 132 -13.19 -1.27 0.83
C ASN A 132 -13.56 0.22 0.66
N GLN A 133 -14.26 0.54 -0.43
CA GLN A 133 -14.62 1.92 -0.80
C GLN A 133 -15.30 2.73 0.33
N PRO A 134 -16.25 2.19 1.13
CA PRO A 134 -16.84 2.92 2.26
C PRO A 134 -15.87 3.33 3.36
N MET A 135 -14.62 2.87 3.33
CA MET A 135 -13.58 3.23 4.29
C MET A 135 -12.68 4.37 3.78
N LEU A 136 -12.80 4.70 2.49
CA LEU A 136 -12.02 5.74 1.81
C LEU A 136 -12.84 7.01 1.52
N GLU A 137 -14.16 6.93 1.65
CA GLU A 137 -15.13 8.04 1.54
C GLU A 137 -15.39 8.69 2.92
#